data_AF-R5C6G3-F1
#
_entry.id   AF-R5C6G3-F1
#
_cell.length_a   1.000
_cell.length_b   1.000
_cell.length_c   1.000
_cell.angle_alpha   90.00
_cell.angle_beta   90.00
_cell.angle_gamma   90.00
#
_symmetry.space_group_name_H-M   'P 1'
#
loop_
_entity.id
_entity.type
_entity.pdbx_description
1 polymer ?
#
loop_
_entity_poly.entity_id
_entity_poly.type
_entity_poly.pdbx_seq_one_letter_code
_entity_poly.pdbx_strand_id
1 'polypeptide(L)'
;MVCGVVLMAASWLQQAAIPHVSVGKAGFLTALYIIMVPILSFLFTRRSKAKVWVSAAISAVGLYFLCMKPNESFGIGGWELILIGGALMFSLQIMSIDHFVVRTDGVELSCMQFLTTGVLGSVIALARGEMSLAGVSTAGILALLYAGIFSSGIAYTLQIVGQKGADPAIASLIMSLESVISAVSAFLILHQTMSGRELFGCVLMASAIVLVQMPELHPGRKRAEAGETGETGKTKDGTQNA
;
A
#
# COMPACT_ATOMS: atom_id res chain seq x y z
N MET A 1 3.12 -16.58 -10.72
CA MET A 1 4.60 -16.70 -10.71
C MET A 1 5.30 -15.35 -10.66
N VAL A 2 5.08 -14.42 -11.61
CA VAL A 2 5.74 -13.09 -11.62
C VAL A 2 5.57 -12.34 -10.30
N CYS A 3 4.35 -12.23 -9.76
CA CYS A 3 4.11 -11.56 -8.48
C CYS A 3 4.91 -12.17 -7.32
N GLY A 4 5.10 -13.49 -7.31
CA GLY A 4 5.91 -14.19 -6.30
C GLY A 4 7.40 -13.94 -6.45
N VAL A 5 7.92 -13.89 -7.68
CA VAL A 5 9.33 -13.53 -7.92
C VAL A 5 9.60 -12.09 -7.45
N VAL A 6 8.71 -11.16 -7.79
CA VAL A 6 8.85 -9.75 -7.39
C VAL A 6 8.70 -9.60 -5.87
N LEU A 7 7.74 -10.30 -5.25
CA LEU A 7 7.58 -10.31 -3.79
C LEU A 7 8.83 -10.88 -3.10
N MET A 8 9.40 -11.96 -3.63
CA MET A 8 10.63 -12.54 -3.10
C MET A 8 11.78 -11.55 -3.16
N ALA A 9 11.98 -10.89 -4.31
CA ALA A 9 13.01 -9.86 -4.45
C ALA A 9 12.80 -8.68 -3.49
N ALA A 10 11.56 -8.21 -3.34
CA ALA A 10 11.19 -7.14 -2.41
C ALA A 10 11.53 -7.51 -0.96
N SER A 11 11.04 -8.66 -0.50
CA SER A 11 11.27 -9.17 0.85
C SER A 11 12.74 -9.45 1.12
N TRP A 12 13.50 -9.95 0.14
CA TRP A 12 14.93 -10.18 0.29
C TRP A 12 15.71 -8.88 0.49
N LEU A 13 15.48 -7.88 -0.36
CA LEU A 13 16.12 -6.56 -0.23
C LEU A 13 15.77 -5.91 1.11
N GLN A 14 14.49 -5.96 1.50
CA GLN A 14 14.04 -5.42 2.78
C GLN A 14 14.72 -6.12 3.96
N GLN A 15 14.70 -7.46 4.01
CA GLN A 15 15.29 -8.22 5.11
C GLN A 15 16.81 -8.09 5.17
N ALA A 16 17.50 -7.92 4.04
CA ALA A 16 18.94 -7.68 4.02
C ALA A 16 19.31 -6.33 4.65
N ALA A 17 18.45 -5.32 4.58
CA ALA A 17 18.75 -3.97 5.06
C ALA A 17 18.24 -3.66 6.48
N ILE A 18 17.18 -4.33 6.96
CA ILE A 18 16.61 -4.13 8.31
C ILE A 18 17.65 -4.18 9.43
N PRO A 19 18.63 -5.12 9.45
CA PRO A 19 19.63 -5.17 10.52
C PRO A 19 20.59 -3.97 10.56
N HIS A 20 20.68 -3.20 9.47
CA HIS A 20 21.66 -2.12 9.29
C HIS A 20 21.06 -0.72 9.42
N VAL A 21 19.74 -0.62 9.49
CA VAL A 21 19.00 0.65 9.51
C VAL A 21 18.11 0.68 10.75
N SER A 22 17.86 1.87 11.31
CA SER A 22 16.97 1.98 12.46
C SER A 22 15.56 1.48 12.11
N VAL A 23 14.82 0.96 13.08
CA VAL A 23 13.45 0.44 12.88
C VAL A 23 12.53 1.51 12.29
N GLY A 24 12.63 2.76 12.77
CA GLY A 24 11.82 3.87 12.28
C GLY A 24 12.14 4.21 10.83
N LYS A 25 13.43 4.37 10.51
CA LYS A 25 13.88 4.67 9.14
C LYS A 25 13.62 3.52 8.18
N ALA A 26 13.74 2.27 8.62
CA ALA A 26 13.37 1.10 7.84
C ALA A 26 11.88 1.14 7.49
N GLY A 27 11.00 1.36 8.47
CA GLY A 27 9.55 1.48 8.25
C GLY A 27 9.19 2.63 7.31
N PHE A 28 9.82 3.80 7.48
CA PHE A 28 9.63 4.95 6.59
C PHE A 28 10.01 4.61 5.13
N LEU A 29 11.22 4.07 4.93
CA LEU A 29 11.72 3.79 3.58
C LEU A 29 10.94 2.67 2.90
N THR A 30 10.47 1.67 3.63
CA THR A 30 9.65 0.59 3.06
C THR A 30 8.27 1.10 2.65
N ALA A 31 7.67 1.98 3.44
CA ALA A 31 6.37 2.57 3.15
C ALA A 31 6.41 3.71 2.11
N LEU A 32 7.59 4.02 1.53
CA LEU A 32 7.69 4.90 0.35
C LEU A 32 6.98 4.33 -0.89
N TYR A 33 6.54 3.07 -0.86
CA TYR A 33 5.64 2.53 -1.88
C TYR A 33 4.40 3.42 -2.07
N ILE A 34 3.97 4.16 -1.04
CA ILE A 34 2.84 5.08 -1.07
C ILE A 34 2.99 6.22 -2.10
N ILE A 35 4.23 6.59 -2.45
CA ILE A 35 4.53 7.57 -3.49
C ILE A 35 4.87 6.86 -4.81
N MET A 36 5.63 5.76 -4.73
CA MET A 36 6.10 5.02 -5.89
C MET A 36 4.94 4.38 -6.67
N VAL A 37 3.92 3.86 -5.99
CA VAL A 37 2.74 3.26 -6.63
C VAL A 37 1.94 4.29 -7.45
N PRO A 38 1.58 5.48 -6.93
CA PRO A 38 0.98 6.53 -7.76
C PRO A 38 1.82 6.94 -8.97
N ILE A 39 3.14 7.05 -8.82
CA ILE A 39 4.06 7.37 -9.94
C ILE A 39 4.01 6.29 -11.01
N LEU A 40 4.15 5.02 -10.61
CA LEU A 40 4.10 3.88 -11.53
C LEU A 40 2.72 3.76 -12.18
N SER A 41 1.65 3.86 -11.41
CA SER A 41 0.27 3.80 -11.91
C SER A 41 0.01 4.90 -12.94
N PHE A 42 0.51 6.13 -12.70
CA PHE A 42 0.43 7.20 -13.68
C PHE A 42 1.24 6.88 -14.96
N LEU A 43 2.45 6.33 -14.82
CA LEU A 43 3.30 6.00 -15.96
C LEU A 43 2.72 4.89 -16.85
N PHE A 44 2.18 3.83 -16.25
CA PHE A 44 1.65 2.66 -16.97
C PHE A 44 0.21 2.86 -17.45
N THR A 45 -0.66 3.41 -16.61
CA THR A 45 -2.12 3.46 -16.88
C THR A 45 -2.57 4.82 -17.37
N ARG A 46 -1.74 5.89 -17.22
CA ARG A 46 -2.06 7.29 -17.56
C ARG A 46 -3.32 7.85 -16.91
N ARG A 47 -3.87 7.16 -15.91
CA ARG A 47 -5.02 7.59 -15.13
C ARG A 47 -4.51 7.97 -13.75
N SER A 48 -4.58 9.25 -13.41
CA SER A 48 -4.32 9.68 -12.04
C SER A 48 -5.14 10.93 -11.72
N LYS A 49 -5.85 10.87 -10.60
CA LYS A 49 -6.64 12.00 -10.11
C LYS A 49 -5.73 12.89 -9.27
N ALA A 50 -5.88 14.21 -9.38
CA ALA A 50 -5.12 15.16 -8.55
C ALA A 50 -5.24 14.85 -7.05
N LYS A 51 -6.41 14.35 -6.62
CA LYS A 51 -6.64 13.90 -5.24
C LYS A 51 -5.68 12.81 -4.76
N VAL A 52 -5.32 11.85 -5.62
CA VAL A 52 -4.38 10.77 -5.26
C VAL A 52 -3.00 11.33 -4.97
N TRP A 53 -2.52 12.28 -5.78
CA TRP A 53 -1.22 12.93 -5.57
C TRP A 53 -1.19 13.76 -4.30
N VAL A 54 -2.24 14.54 -4.05
CA VAL A 54 -2.36 15.36 -2.83
C VAL A 54 -2.38 14.45 -1.60
N SER A 55 -3.21 13.40 -1.60
CA SER A 55 -3.24 12.42 -0.52
C SER A 55 -1.91 11.70 -0.33
N ALA A 56 -1.23 11.28 -1.41
CA ALA A 56 0.08 10.65 -1.32
C ALA A 56 1.14 11.58 -0.70
N ALA A 57 1.15 12.86 -1.08
CA ALA A 57 2.05 13.85 -0.48
C ALA A 57 1.76 14.05 1.01
N ILE A 58 0.48 14.20 1.40
CA ILE A 58 0.10 14.38 2.81
C ILE A 58 0.45 13.12 3.61
N SER A 59 0.15 11.92 3.10
CA SER A 59 0.48 10.66 3.77
C SER A 59 1.98 10.47 3.90
N ALA A 60 2.79 10.86 2.90
CA ALA A 60 4.25 10.78 2.99
C ALA A 60 4.82 11.69 4.10
N VAL A 61 4.26 12.90 4.24
CA VAL A 61 4.61 13.81 5.35
C VAL A 61 4.17 13.22 6.70
N GLY A 62 2.97 12.63 6.77
CA GLY A 62 2.50 11.95 7.97
C GLY A 62 3.39 10.78 8.38
N LEU A 63 3.78 9.96 7.40
CA LEU A 63 4.69 8.84 7.58
C LEU A 63 6.08 9.31 8.04
N TYR A 64 6.58 10.44 7.54
CA TYR A 64 7.83 11.04 8.02
C TYR A 64 7.75 11.39 9.50
N PHE A 65 6.65 12.03 9.94
CA PHE A 65 6.48 12.39 11.35
C PHE A 65 6.31 11.16 12.24
N LEU A 66 5.66 10.12 11.72
CA LEU A 66 5.42 8.86 12.41
C LEU A 66 6.70 8.02 12.58
N CYS A 67 7.52 7.92 11.54
CA CYS A 67 8.61 6.96 11.49
C CYS A 67 9.99 7.57 11.78
N MET A 68 10.22 8.84 11.43
CA MET A 68 11.53 9.46 11.59
C MET A 68 11.69 10.10 12.96
N LYS A 69 12.79 9.84 13.66
CA LYS A 69 13.09 10.48 14.95
C LYS A 69 13.75 11.86 14.75
N PRO A 70 13.54 12.83 15.67
CA PRO A 70 14.08 14.19 15.54
C PRO A 70 15.61 14.29 15.40
N ASN A 71 16.34 13.38 16.03
CA ASN A 71 17.81 13.37 16.03
C ASN A 71 18.41 12.41 15.01
N GLU A 72 17.58 11.85 14.12
CA GLU A 72 18.03 10.88 13.14
C GLU A 72 18.49 11.58 11.86
N SER A 73 19.74 11.32 11.47
CA SER A 73 20.28 11.87 10.23
C SER A 73 19.56 11.30 9.01
N PHE A 74 19.16 12.20 8.10
CA PHE A 74 18.59 11.86 6.81
C PHE A 74 19.63 11.35 5.79
N GLY A 75 20.80 10.93 6.25
CA GLY A 75 21.85 10.37 5.39
C GLY A 75 21.33 9.17 4.61
N ILE A 76 21.48 9.20 3.29
CA ILE A 76 21.19 8.05 2.42
C ILE A 76 22.51 7.30 2.25
N GLY A 77 22.66 6.18 2.96
CA GLY A 77 23.75 5.23 2.78
C GLY A 77 23.39 4.11 1.82
N GLY A 78 24.29 3.11 1.72
CA GLY A 78 24.07 1.95 0.86
C GLY A 78 22.85 1.10 1.26
N TRP A 79 22.61 0.93 2.57
CA TRP A 79 21.50 0.13 3.08
C TRP A 79 20.15 0.81 2.89
N GLU A 80 20.10 2.14 3.03
CA GLU A 80 18.92 2.94 2.70
C GLU A 80 18.54 2.82 1.22
N LEU A 81 19.53 2.84 0.31
CA LEU A 81 19.27 2.62 -1.12
C LEU A 81 18.71 1.23 -1.39
N ILE A 82 19.17 0.20 -0.67
CA ILE A 82 18.62 -1.16 -0.76
C ILE A 82 17.15 -1.18 -0.29
N LEU A 83 16.80 -0.48 0.80
CA LEU A 83 15.41 -0.37 1.24
C LEU A 83 14.52 0.37 0.23
N ILE A 84 15.03 1.45 -0.37
CA ILE A 84 14.31 2.18 -1.43
C ILE A 84 14.11 1.26 -2.64
N GLY A 85 15.11 0.46 -3.01
CA GLY A 85 14.99 -0.59 -4.03
C GLY A 85 13.93 -1.65 -3.67
N GLY A 86 13.88 -2.07 -2.40
CA GLY A 86 12.83 -2.95 -1.87
C GLY A 86 11.43 -2.34 -1.98
N ALA A 87 11.27 -1.06 -1.61
CA ALA A 87 10.01 -0.33 -1.75
C ALA A 87 9.56 -0.21 -3.21
N LEU A 88 10.49 -0.04 -4.15
CA LEU A 88 10.21 -0.10 -5.59
C LEU A 88 9.72 -1.49 -6.01
N MET A 89 10.36 -2.56 -5.54
CA MET A 89 9.91 -3.93 -5.83
C MET A 89 8.53 -4.22 -5.23
N PHE A 90 8.24 -3.78 -4.00
CA PHE A 90 6.88 -3.84 -3.44
C PHE A 90 5.87 -3.08 -4.30
N SER A 91 6.24 -1.90 -4.78
CA SER A 91 5.37 -1.12 -5.67
C SER A 91 5.09 -1.85 -6.99
N LEU A 92 6.10 -2.50 -7.57
CA LEU A 92 5.93 -3.35 -8.76
C LEU A 92 5.07 -4.59 -8.47
N GLN A 93 5.17 -5.17 -7.27
CA GLN A 93 4.32 -6.27 -6.84
C GLN A 93 2.85 -5.82 -6.73
N ILE A 94 2.58 -4.65 -6.14
CA ILE A 94 1.25 -4.05 -6.06
C ILE A 94 0.68 -3.82 -7.47
N MET A 95 1.48 -3.28 -8.40
CA MET A 95 1.09 -3.08 -9.81
C MET A 95 0.84 -4.41 -10.53
N SER A 96 1.66 -5.42 -10.27
CA SER A 96 1.50 -6.75 -10.87
C SER A 96 0.22 -7.41 -10.39
N ILE A 97 -0.10 -7.31 -9.09
CA ILE A 97 -1.37 -7.81 -8.54
C ILE A 97 -2.54 -7.13 -9.23
N ASP A 98 -2.54 -5.80 -9.32
CA ASP A 98 -3.61 -5.05 -9.99
C ASP A 98 -3.89 -5.54 -11.42
N HIS A 99 -2.82 -5.83 -12.18
CA HIS A 99 -2.94 -6.35 -13.53
C HIS A 99 -3.52 -7.78 -13.60
N PHE A 100 -3.11 -8.68 -12.69
CA PHE A 100 -3.47 -10.10 -12.76
C PHE A 100 -4.74 -10.45 -12.00
N VAL A 101 -5.08 -9.74 -10.92
CA VAL A 101 -6.20 -10.05 -10.02
C VAL A 101 -7.57 -9.93 -10.70
N VAL A 102 -7.65 -9.18 -11.81
CA VAL A 102 -8.88 -9.07 -12.62
C VAL A 102 -9.06 -10.27 -13.56
N ARG A 103 -8.02 -11.07 -13.79
CA ARG A 103 -8.00 -12.21 -14.74
C ARG A 103 -8.09 -13.57 -14.06
N THR A 104 -7.88 -13.63 -12.75
CA THR A 104 -7.84 -14.88 -11.97
C THR A 104 -8.60 -14.73 -10.65
N ASP A 105 -8.81 -15.83 -9.95
CA ASP A 105 -9.24 -15.76 -8.56
C ASP A 105 -8.12 -15.15 -7.69
N GLY A 106 -8.49 -14.31 -6.72
CA GLY A 106 -7.52 -13.62 -5.87
C GLY A 106 -6.80 -14.55 -4.89
N VAL A 107 -7.49 -15.59 -4.41
CA VAL A 107 -6.93 -16.60 -3.51
C VAL A 107 -6.01 -17.54 -4.30
N GLU A 108 -6.38 -17.90 -5.53
CA GLU A 108 -5.48 -18.67 -6.41
C GLU A 108 -4.18 -17.89 -6.70
N LEU A 109 -4.30 -16.58 -6.97
CA LEU A 109 -3.15 -15.71 -7.18
C LEU A 109 -2.25 -15.64 -5.93
N SER A 110 -2.84 -15.54 -4.74
CA SER A 110 -2.08 -15.51 -3.48
C SER A 110 -1.36 -16.82 -3.21
N CYS A 111 -2.03 -17.97 -3.39
CA CYS A 111 -1.43 -19.30 -3.29
C CYS A 111 -0.20 -19.43 -4.21
N MET A 112 -0.36 -19.10 -5.50
CA MET A 112 0.76 -19.17 -6.46
C MET A 112 1.89 -18.20 -6.12
N GLN A 113 1.57 -17.02 -5.60
CA GLN A 113 2.55 -16.04 -5.15
C GLN A 113 3.38 -16.61 -3.99
N PHE A 114 2.74 -17.10 -2.93
CA PHE A 114 3.45 -17.66 -1.77
C PHE A 114 4.22 -18.94 -2.09
N LEU A 115 3.67 -19.82 -2.92
CA LEU A 115 4.39 -21.02 -3.37
C LEU A 115 5.67 -20.63 -4.10
N THR A 116 5.59 -19.65 -5.01
CA THR A 116 6.77 -19.17 -5.75
C THR A 116 7.80 -18.56 -4.79
N THR A 117 7.37 -17.67 -3.89
CA THR A 117 8.26 -17.02 -2.90
C THR A 117 8.90 -18.04 -1.97
N GLY A 118 8.13 -19.00 -1.45
CA GLY A 118 8.59 -20.02 -0.51
C GLY A 118 9.59 -20.98 -1.15
N VAL A 119 9.34 -21.43 -2.38
CA VAL A 119 10.27 -22.29 -3.13
C VAL A 119 11.58 -21.55 -3.41
N LEU A 120 11.51 -20.33 -3.95
CA LEU A 120 12.71 -19.55 -4.27
C LEU A 120 13.52 -19.21 -3.01
N GLY A 121 12.86 -18.80 -1.93
CA GLY A 121 13.49 -18.55 -0.64
C GLY A 121 14.17 -19.78 -0.06
N SER A 122 13.52 -20.95 -0.15
CA SER A 122 14.10 -22.21 0.32
C SER A 122 15.31 -22.62 -0.50
N VAL A 123 15.26 -22.48 -1.83
CA VAL A 123 16.39 -22.76 -2.73
C VAL A 123 17.58 -21.85 -2.42
N ILE A 124 17.35 -20.56 -2.21
CA ILE A 124 18.41 -19.61 -1.86
C ILE A 124 18.99 -19.93 -0.48
N ALA A 125 18.16 -20.21 0.52
CA ALA A 125 18.61 -20.57 1.87
C ALA A 125 19.47 -21.85 1.87
N LEU A 126 19.06 -22.87 1.11
CA LEU A 126 19.83 -24.10 0.91
C LEU A 126 21.16 -23.83 0.20
N ALA A 127 21.15 -23.03 -0.88
CA ALA A 127 22.35 -22.70 -1.63
C ALA A 127 23.39 -21.91 -0.82
N ARG A 128 22.93 -21.11 0.17
CA ARG A 128 23.80 -20.38 1.09
C ARG A 128 24.25 -21.20 2.30
N GLY A 129 23.71 -22.41 2.48
CA GLY A 129 23.98 -23.24 3.66
C GLY A 129 23.41 -22.66 4.95
N GLU A 130 22.47 -21.71 4.87
CA GLU A 130 21.90 -20.98 6.01
C GLU A 130 20.69 -21.71 6.62
N MET A 131 20.30 -22.87 6.06
CA MET A 131 19.21 -23.69 6.57
C MET A 131 19.69 -24.57 7.74
N SER A 132 19.68 -24.01 8.96
CA SER A 132 19.95 -24.75 10.19
C SER A 132 18.70 -24.83 11.07
N LEU A 133 18.31 -26.05 11.44
CA LEU A 133 17.32 -26.31 12.48
C LEU A 133 17.95 -26.32 13.89
N ALA A 134 19.28 -26.33 13.98
CA ALA A 134 19.98 -26.34 15.25
C ALA A 134 19.82 -24.97 15.95
N GLY A 135 19.20 -24.97 17.13
CA GLY A 135 18.95 -23.76 17.92
C GLY A 135 17.57 -23.13 17.72
N VAL A 136 16.70 -23.69 16.88
CA VAL A 136 15.32 -23.21 16.76
C VAL A 136 14.51 -23.71 17.96
N SER A 137 14.22 -22.81 18.91
CA SER A 137 13.37 -23.11 20.06
C SER A 137 11.91 -23.24 19.64
N THR A 138 11.08 -23.90 20.45
CA THR A 138 9.62 -23.95 20.24
C THR A 138 9.01 -22.56 20.10
N ALA A 139 9.53 -21.58 20.85
CA ALA A 139 9.15 -20.17 20.73
C ALA A 139 9.53 -19.57 19.36
N GLY A 140 10.69 -19.92 18.81
CA GLY A 140 11.11 -19.52 17.47
C GLY A 140 10.19 -20.09 16.38
N ILE A 141 9.78 -21.36 16.48
CA ILE A 141 8.83 -21.97 15.56
C ILE A 141 7.48 -21.25 15.62
N LEU A 142 6.96 -20.96 16.82
CA LEU A 142 5.71 -20.24 16.99
C LEU A 142 5.78 -18.82 16.40
N ALA A 143 6.89 -18.11 16.59
CA ALA A 143 7.10 -16.79 15.99
C ALA A 143 7.14 -16.84 14.45
N LEU A 144 7.81 -17.85 13.88
CA LEU A 144 7.85 -18.08 12.42
C LEU A 144 6.47 -18.42 11.87
N LEU A 145 5.71 -19.29 12.54
CA LEU A 145 4.34 -19.63 12.15
C LEU A 145 3.42 -18.41 12.22
N TYR A 146 3.55 -17.61 13.27
CA TYR A 146 2.78 -16.38 13.42
C TYR A 146 3.10 -15.38 12.29
N ALA A 147 4.38 -15.12 12.01
CA ALA A 147 4.82 -14.24 10.94
C ALA A 147 4.41 -14.77 9.54
N GLY A 148 4.55 -16.07 9.31
CA GLY A 148 4.21 -16.70 8.03
C GLY A 148 2.71 -16.74 7.77
N ILE A 149 1.91 -17.22 8.72
CA ILE A 149 0.47 -17.42 8.52
C ILE A 149 -0.29 -16.09 8.59
N PHE A 150 -0.09 -15.31 9.65
CA PHE A 150 -0.85 -14.08 9.86
C PHE A 150 -0.29 -12.92 9.06
N SER A 151 1.01 -12.62 9.24
CA SER A 151 1.60 -11.44 8.60
C SER A 151 1.81 -11.62 7.10
N SER A 152 2.13 -12.82 6.61
CA SER A 152 2.27 -13.04 5.17
C SER A 152 1.01 -13.64 4.53
N GLY A 153 0.60 -14.83 4.96
CA GLY A 153 -0.50 -15.59 4.36
C GLY A 153 -1.82 -14.82 4.33
N ILE A 154 -2.34 -14.46 5.50
CA ILE A 154 -3.62 -13.75 5.62
C ILE A 154 -3.49 -12.33 5.08
N ALA A 155 -2.49 -11.56 5.51
CA ALA A 155 -2.40 -10.14 5.14
C ALA A 155 -2.24 -9.91 3.64
N TYR A 156 -1.31 -10.59 2.94
CA TYR A 156 -1.16 -10.42 1.50
C TYR A 156 -2.33 -11.05 0.71
N THR A 157 -3.02 -12.06 1.24
CA THR A 157 -4.26 -12.55 0.60
C THR A 157 -5.37 -11.50 0.69
N LEU A 158 -5.57 -10.90 1.86
CA LEU A 158 -6.54 -9.81 2.03
C LEU A 158 -6.16 -8.58 1.20
N GLN A 159 -4.86 -8.28 1.07
CA GLN A 159 -4.35 -7.26 0.17
C GLN A 159 -4.78 -7.54 -1.28
N ILE A 160 -4.51 -8.75 -1.80
CA ILE A 160 -4.88 -9.12 -3.18
C ILE A 160 -6.39 -9.02 -3.39
N VAL A 161 -7.19 -9.56 -2.46
CA VAL A 161 -8.65 -9.51 -2.54
C VAL A 161 -9.17 -8.08 -2.48
N GLY A 162 -8.62 -7.24 -1.59
CA GLY A 162 -8.99 -5.83 -1.45
C GLY A 162 -8.53 -4.95 -2.61
N GLN A 163 -7.44 -5.32 -3.30
CA GLN A 163 -6.97 -4.65 -4.51
C GLN A 163 -7.85 -4.94 -5.72
N LYS A 164 -8.62 -6.04 -5.72
CA LYS A 164 -9.44 -6.43 -6.86
C LYS A 164 -10.50 -5.36 -7.18
N GLY A 165 -10.29 -4.64 -8.29
CA GLY A 165 -11.20 -3.58 -8.75
C GLY A 165 -11.02 -2.24 -8.04
N ALA A 166 -10.01 -2.11 -7.16
CA ALA A 166 -9.62 -0.84 -6.58
C ALA A 166 -8.52 -0.18 -7.42
N ASP A 167 -8.44 1.15 -7.39
CA ASP A 167 -7.29 1.85 -7.95
C ASP A 167 -6.05 1.50 -7.11
N PRO A 168 -4.94 1.03 -7.71
CA PRO A 168 -3.82 0.54 -6.94
C PRO A 168 -3.08 1.64 -6.16
N ALA A 169 -3.15 2.90 -6.62
CA ALA A 169 -2.62 4.02 -5.86
C ALA A 169 -3.47 4.27 -4.61
N ILE A 170 -4.80 4.21 -4.72
CA ILE A 170 -5.70 4.26 -3.56
C ILE A 170 -5.47 3.07 -2.62
N ALA A 171 -5.33 1.85 -3.16
CA ALA A 171 -5.07 0.67 -2.36
C ALA A 171 -3.75 0.80 -1.57
N SER A 172 -2.68 1.31 -2.20
CA SER A 172 -1.40 1.55 -1.52
C SER A 172 -1.51 2.60 -0.41
N LEU A 173 -2.33 3.63 -0.58
CA LEU A 173 -2.59 4.62 0.48
C LEU A 173 -3.28 3.95 1.68
N ILE A 174 -4.28 3.11 1.44
CA ILE A 174 -4.98 2.37 2.51
C ILE A 174 -4.03 1.39 3.21
N MET A 175 -3.20 0.66 2.45
CA MET A 175 -2.21 -0.25 3.01
C MET A 175 -1.25 0.45 3.96
N SER A 176 -0.84 1.69 3.66
CA SER A 176 0.06 2.45 4.53
C SER A 176 -0.50 2.71 5.94
N LEU A 177 -1.82 2.56 6.15
CA LEU A 177 -2.45 2.59 7.47
C LEU A 177 -1.90 1.50 8.40
N GLU A 178 -1.27 0.45 7.86
CA GLU A 178 -0.53 -0.53 8.64
C GLU A 178 0.50 0.12 9.57
N SER A 179 1.14 1.22 9.15
CA SER A 179 2.14 1.93 9.95
C SER A 179 1.47 2.63 11.13
N VAL A 180 0.28 3.21 10.94
CA VAL A 180 -0.53 3.83 12.00
C VAL A 180 -0.97 2.77 13.00
N ILE A 181 -1.50 1.63 12.52
CA ILE A 181 -1.94 0.52 13.37
C ILE A 181 -0.75 -0.07 14.12
N SER A 182 0.41 -0.20 13.48
CA SER A 182 1.65 -0.68 14.08
C SER A 182 2.09 0.22 15.23
N ALA A 183 2.13 1.54 15.02
CA ALA A 183 2.49 2.51 16.05
C ALA A 183 1.52 2.50 17.24
N VAL A 184 0.21 2.49 16.98
CA VAL A 184 -0.83 2.40 18.02
C VAL A 184 -0.73 1.07 18.77
N SER A 185 -0.45 -0.03 18.08
CA SER A 185 -0.26 -1.34 18.72
C SER A 185 1.01 -1.38 19.57
N ALA A 186 2.10 -0.76 19.13
CA ALA A 186 3.32 -0.62 19.93
C ALA A 186 3.08 0.21 21.20
N PHE A 187 2.26 1.26 21.11
CA PHE A 187 1.84 2.04 22.29
C PHE A 187 1.01 1.19 23.27
N LEU A 188 0.00 0.47 22.78
CA LEU A 188 -0.94 -0.26 23.64
C LEU A 188 -0.37 -1.57 24.21
N ILE A 189 0.35 -2.34 23.39
CA ILE A 189 0.80 -3.71 23.71
C ILE A 189 2.22 -3.69 24.30
N LEU A 190 3.12 -2.89 23.71
CA LEU A 190 4.52 -2.80 24.16
C LEU A 190 4.74 -1.68 25.19
N HIS A 191 3.68 -0.94 25.56
CA HIS A 191 3.73 0.21 26.46
C HIS A 191 4.80 1.25 26.06
N GLN A 192 5.10 1.36 24.77
CA GLN A 192 6.01 2.38 24.27
C GLN A 192 5.36 3.76 24.37
N THR A 193 6.15 4.79 24.63
CA THR A 193 5.64 6.16 24.66
C THR A 193 5.43 6.67 23.24
N MET A 194 4.23 7.17 22.92
CA MET A 194 3.98 7.91 21.68
C MET A 194 4.20 9.39 21.94
N SER A 195 5.13 9.96 21.20
CA SER A 195 5.37 11.40 21.15
C SER A 195 4.21 12.12 20.45
N GLY A 196 4.02 13.41 20.76
CA GLY A 196 3.05 14.25 20.05
C GLY A 196 3.32 14.34 18.54
N ARG A 197 4.59 14.14 18.13
CA ARG A 197 5.00 14.08 16.73
C ARG A 197 4.50 12.83 16.02
N GLU A 198 4.60 11.66 16.65
CA GLU A 198 4.08 10.41 16.11
C GLU A 198 2.55 10.45 16.03
N LEU A 199 1.88 11.00 17.05
CA LEU A 199 0.43 11.18 17.05
C LEU A 199 -0.02 12.10 15.91
N PHE A 200 0.69 13.22 15.68
CA PHE A 200 0.44 14.12 14.56
C PHE A 200 0.61 13.40 13.22
N GLY A 201 1.66 12.58 13.08
CA GLY A 201 1.88 11.74 11.89
C GLY A 201 0.71 10.79 11.63
N CYS A 202 0.23 10.08 12.66
CA CYS A 202 -0.93 9.18 12.58
C CYS A 202 -2.20 9.91 12.09
N VAL A 203 -2.52 11.06 12.68
CA VAL A 203 -3.71 11.85 12.31
C VAL A 203 -3.59 12.34 10.87
N LEU A 204 -2.40 12.77 10.45
CA LEU A 204 -2.16 13.27 9.10
C LEU A 204 -2.32 12.16 8.05
N MET A 205 -1.75 10.97 8.31
CA MET A 205 -1.93 9.79 7.44
C MET A 205 -3.39 9.35 7.36
N ALA A 206 -4.08 9.22 8.50
CA ALA A 206 -5.48 8.84 8.53
C ALA A 206 -6.35 9.84 7.75
N SER A 207 -6.10 11.14 7.92
CA SER A 207 -6.82 12.20 7.22
C SER A 207 -6.60 12.15 5.71
N ALA A 208 -5.37 11.89 5.26
CA ALA A 208 -5.04 11.76 3.84
C ALA A 208 -5.74 10.55 3.17
N ILE A 209 -5.87 9.45 3.90
CA ILE A 209 -6.59 8.25 3.45
C ILE A 209 -8.09 8.55 3.37
N VAL A 210 -8.67 9.21 4.37
CA VAL A 210 -10.08 9.65 4.30
C VAL A 210 -10.29 10.59 3.11
N LEU A 211 -9.37 11.52 2.87
CA LEU A 211 -9.42 12.47 1.75
C LEU A 211 -9.48 11.77 0.38
N VAL A 212 -8.67 10.72 0.17
CA VAL A 212 -8.64 10.04 -1.15
C VAL A 212 -9.90 9.21 -1.38
N GLN A 213 -10.50 8.69 -0.31
CA GLN A 213 -11.72 7.87 -0.37
C GLN A 213 -12.99 8.69 -0.60
N MET A 214 -12.98 9.99 -0.31
CA MET A 214 -14.15 10.82 -0.53
C MET A 214 -14.51 10.87 -2.04
N PRO A 215 -15.77 10.57 -2.41
CA PRO A 215 -16.22 10.68 -3.79
C PRO A 215 -15.96 12.10 -4.30
N GLU A 216 -15.55 12.25 -5.57
CA GLU A 216 -15.55 13.59 -6.16
C GLU A 216 -17.01 14.06 -6.18
N LEU A 217 -17.35 15.11 -5.42
CA LEU A 217 -18.62 15.79 -5.61
C LEU A 217 -18.62 16.31 -7.04
N HIS A 218 -19.27 15.61 -7.96
CA HIS A 218 -19.45 16.08 -9.32
C HIS A 218 -20.20 17.42 -9.29
N PRO A 219 -19.59 18.54 -9.73
CA PRO A 219 -20.31 19.81 -9.87
C PRO A 219 -21.23 19.84 -11.11
N GLY A 220 -21.45 18.69 -11.78
CA GLY A 220 -22.04 18.61 -13.11
C GLY A 220 -23.53 18.29 -13.19
N ARG A 221 -24.20 17.86 -12.11
CA ARG A 221 -25.59 17.39 -12.19
C ARG A 221 -26.67 18.47 -12.00
N LYS A 222 -26.30 19.76 -11.92
CA LYS A 222 -27.26 20.87 -11.88
C LYS A 222 -27.57 21.52 -13.23
N ARG A 223 -26.89 21.16 -14.33
CA ARG A 223 -27.10 21.80 -15.65
C ARG A 223 -27.98 20.99 -16.62
N ALA A 224 -28.27 19.73 -16.32
CA ALA A 224 -29.18 18.91 -17.13
C ALA A 224 -30.66 19.21 -16.81
N GLU A 225 -31.00 19.49 -15.54
CA GLU A 225 -32.39 19.77 -15.14
C GLU A 225 -32.87 21.19 -15.50
N ALA A 226 -31.95 22.13 -15.79
CA ALA A 226 -32.28 23.49 -16.23
C ALA A 226 -32.47 23.62 -17.76
N GLY A 227 -32.14 22.58 -18.53
CA GLY A 227 -32.32 22.55 -19.98
C GLY A 227 -33.68 22.02 -20.42
N GLU A 228 -34.27 21.10 -19.66
CA GLU A 228 -35.55 20.45 -20.00
C GLU A 228 -36.79 21.28 -19.63
N THR A 229 -36.66 22.30 -18.77
CA THR A 229 -37.78 23.18 -18.40
C THR A 229 -38.01 24.33 -19.41
N GLY A 230 -37.18 24.47 -20.43
CA GLY A 230 -37.25 25.55 -21.42
C GLY A 230 -38.01 25.23 -22.72
N GLU A 231 -38.29 23.95 -23.01
CA GLU A 231 -38.85 23.53 -24.31
C GLU A 231 -40.36 23.25 -24.32
N THR A 232 -41.04 23.20 -23.17
CA THR A 232 -42.49 22.90 -23.10
C THR A 232 -43.41 24.10 -23.29
N GLY A 233 -42.89 25.28 -23.66
CA GLY A 233 -43.66 26.54 -23.72
C GLY A 233 -44.04 27.08 -25.11
N LYS A 234 -43.71 26.42 -26.24
CA LYS A 234 -43.97 26.97 -27.58
C LYS A 234 -44.53 25.96 -28.59
N THR A 235 -45.83 25.69 -28.50
CA THR A 235 -46.70 25.32 -29.63
C THR A 235 -48.13 25.72 -29.26
N LYS A 236 -48.51 26.99 -29.49
CA LYS A 236 -49.48 27.40 -30.55
C LYS A 236 -50.75 26.55 -30.51
N ASP A 237 -51.75 26.89 -29.70
CA ASP A 237 -52.85 27.82 -29.99
C ASP A 237 -53.08 28.21 -31.47
N GLY A 238 -54.34 28.02 -31.91
CA GLY A 238 -54.89 28.54 -33.17
C GLY A 238 -55.00 27.54 -34.33
N THR A 239 -56.13 26.82 -34.45
CA THR A 239 -57.22 27.18 -35.39
C THR A 239 -58.34 26.15 -35.34
N GLN A 240 -59.52 26.67 -35.07
CA GLN A 240 -60.84 26.07 -34.97
C GLN A 240 -61.57 26.26 -36.32
N ASN A 241 -62.43 25.32 -36.70
CA ASN A 241 -63.56 25.46 -37.65
C ASN A 241 -63.30 25.90 -39.11
N ALA A 242 -63.54 24.99 -40.05
CA ALA A 242 -64.68 24.99 -41.00
C ALA A 242 -64.53 23.83 -42.00
#